data_AF-A0A4U2EB17-F1
#
_entry.id   AF-A0A4U2EB17-F1
#
_cell.length_a   1.000
_cell.length_b   1.000
_cell.length_c   1.000
_cell.angle_alpha   90.00
_cell.angle_beta   90.00
_cell.angle_gamma   90.00
#
_symmetry.space_group_name_H-M   'P 1'
#
loop_
_entity.id
_entity.type
_entity.pdbx_description
1 polymer ?
#
loop_
_entity_poly.entity_id
_entity_poly.type
_entity_poly.pdbx_seq_one_letter_code
_entity_poly.pdbx_strand_id
1 'polypeptide(L)'
;KDLANVVSLSESRISAFRKAAQCPPYIELAYHNGIIRDVDTVNSLRIAGELSEAETKKLLKSPVSRKEAKELVKNLKASKKEAKSKQADEEQPSPEHQEVTNEEPLNEVTQTKVLGVTPTPQNNGIRISFEGEQGF
;
A
#
# COMPACT_ATOMS: atom_id res chain seq x y z
N LYS A 1 1.11 26.93 7.55
CA LYS A 1 0.81 28.31 7.97
C LYS A 1 -0.20 28.99 7.07
N ASP A 2 0.09 29.29 5.80
CA ASP A 2 -0.82 30.11 4.97
C ASP A 2 -2.24 29.52 4.81
N LEU A 3 -2.34 28.23 4.47
CA LEU A 3 -3.64 27.52 4.34
C LEU A 3 -4.45 27.44 5.64
N ALA A 4 -3.81 27.43 6.80
CA ALA A 4 -4.49 27.33 8.10
C ALA A 4 -5.30 28.59 8.41
N ASN A 5 -4.73 29.75 8.07
CA ASN A 5 -5.39 31.03 8.24
C ASN A 5 -6.54 31.20 7.24
N VAL A 6 -6.37 30.75 5.99
CA VAL A 6 -7.40 30.84 4.93
C VAL A 6 -8.62 29.98 5.27
N VAL A 7 -8.42 28.76 5.77
CA VAL A 7 -9.51 27.81 6.04
C VAL A 7 -10.02 27.93 7.49
N SER A 8 -9.46 28.84 8.30
CA SER A 8 -9.80 29.00 9.72
C SER A 8 -9.74 27.68 10.52
N LEU A 9 -8.82 26.78 10.13
CA LEU A 9 -8.60 25.49 10.79
C LEU A 9 -7.21 25.45 11.39
N SER A 10 -7.06 24.78 12.54
CA SER A 10 -5.75 24.58 13.14
C SER A 10 -4.83 23.76 12.23
N GLU A 11 -3.53 24.03 12.27
CA GLU A 11 -2.54 23.28 11.49
C GLU A 11 -2.60 21.77 11.76
N SER A 12 -2.85 21.40 13.02
CA SER A 12 -3.06 20.02 13.44
C SER A 12 -4.24 19.37 12.72
N ARG A 13 -5.35 20.09 12.53
CA ARG A 13 -6.52 19.57 11.84
C ARG A 13 -6.25 19.40 10.35
N ILE A 14 -5.62 20.37 9.71
CA ILE A 14 -5.21 20.28 8.30
C ILE A 14 -4.26 19.10 8.07
N SER A 15 -3.30 18.90 8.99
CA SER A 15 -2.40 17.73 8.95
C SER A 15 -3.17 16.41 9.08
N ALA A 16 -4.19 16.36 9.95
CA ALA A 16 -5.05 15.19 10.09
C ALA A 16 -5.85 14.90 8.81
N PHE A 17 -6.40 15.92 8.14
CA PHE A 17 -7.07 15.77 6.85
C PHE A 17 -6.10 15.28 5.77
N ARG A 18 -4.90 15.87 5.69
CA ARG A 18 -3.88 15.44 4.71
C ARG A 18 -3.49 13.98 4.88
N LYS A 19 -3.32 13.54 6.13
CA LYS A 19 -3.02 12.13 6.45
C LYS A 19 -4.18 11.21 6.11
N ALA A 20 -5.41 11.63 6.37
CA ALA A 20 -6.61 10.88 6.03
C ALA A 20 -6.79 10.75 4.51
N ALA A 21 -6.46 11.78 3.73
CA ALA A 21 -6.48 11.74 2.27
C ALA A 21 -5.46 10.77 1.66
N GLN A 22 -4.44 10.36 2.41
CA GLN A 22 -3.43 9.38 2.00
C GLN A 22 -3.75 7.96 2.49
N CYS A 23 -5.01 7.67 2.82
CA CYS A 23 -5.40 6.35 3.30
C CYS A 23 -5.50 5.33 2.13
N PRO A 24 -5.38 4.03 2.42
CA PRO A 24 -5.59 3.00 1.42
C PRO A 24 -7.01 3.03 0.81
N PRO A 25 -7.20 2.56 -0.43
CA PRO A 25 -8.48 2.68 -1.16
C PRO A 25 -9.66 2.04 -0.43
N TYR A 26 -9.44 0.95 0.31
CA TYR A 26 -10.50 0.27 1.04
C TYR A 26 -11.04 1.09 2.23
N ILE A 27 -10.24 2.00 2.79
CA ILE A 27 -10.68 2.90 3.87
C ILE A 27 -11.44 4.08 3.27
N GLU A 28 -10.99 4.60 2.13
CA GLU A 28 -11.68 5.63 1.37
C GLU A 28 -13.09 5.17 0.96
N LEU A 29 -13.21 3.96 0.39
CA LEU A 29 -14.48 3.32 0.09
C LEU A 29 -15.40 3.22 1.32
N ALA A 30 -14.86 2.84 2.48
CA ALA A 30 -15.64 2.75 3.71
C ALA A 30 -16.13 4.12 4.21
N TYR A 31 -15.38 5.19 3.96
CA TYR A 31 -15.82 6.56 4.25
C TYR A 31 -16.96 6.98 3.32
N HIS A 32 -16.83 6.76 2.01
CA HIS A 32 -17.89 7.05 1.04
C HIS A 32 -19.17 6.24 1.29
N ASN A 33 -19.03 4.99 1.71
CA ASN A 33 -20.14 4.12 2.07
C ASN A 33 -20.80 4.47 3.43
N GLY A 34 -20.30 5.49 4.13
CA GLY A 34 -20.84 5.94 5.42
C GLY A 34 -20.55 5.00 6.60
N ILE A 35 -19.71 3.98 6.40
CA ILE A 35 -19.24 3.06 7.46
C ILE A 35 -18.37 3.82 8.45
N ILE A 36 -17.57 4.77 7.94
CA ILE A 36 -16.77 5.71 8.72
C ILE A 36 -17.31 7.12 8.50
N ARG A 37 -17.50 7.88 9.57
CA ARG A 37 -18.03 9.25 9.50
C ARG A 37 -17.00 10.33 9.85
N ASP A 38 -15.97 9.97 10.61
CA ASP A 38 -15.02 10.91 11.19
C ASP A 38 -13.61 10.73 10.64
N VAL A 39 -12.94 11.86 10.40
CA VAL A 39 -11.52 11.91 9.99
C VAL A 39 -10.57 11.31 11.03
N ASP A 40 -10.92 11.44 12.32
CA ASP A 40 -10.12 10.84 13.39
C ASP A 40 -10.18 9.31 13.36
N THR A 41 -11.34 8.76 12.99
CA THR A 41 -11.54 7.31 12.80
C THR A 41 -10.78 6.84 11.57
N VAL A 42 -10.87 7.57 10.44
CA VAL A 42 -10.07 7.29 9.22
C VAL A 42 -8.58 7.26 9.55
N ASN A 43 -8.07 8.25 10.28
CA ASN A 43 -6.65 8.29 10.67
C ASN A 43 -6.22 7.12 11.56
N SER A 44 -7.10 6.69 12.48
CA SER A 44 -6.82 5.53 13.35
C SER A 44 -6.79 4.25 12.52
N LEU A 45 -7.77 4.06 11.63
CA LEU A 45 -7.83 2.90 10.74
C LEU A 45 -6.70 2.88 9.72
N ARG A 46 -6.22 4.04 9.26
CA ARG A 46 -5.01 4.15 8.43
C ARG A 46 -3.80 3.54 9.15
N ILE A 47 -3.60 3.89 10.43
CA ILE A 47 -2.52 3.33 11.25
C ILE A 47 -2.75 1.83 11.48
N ALA A 48 -3.98 1.40 11.74
CA ALA A 48 -4.29 -0.01 11.90
C ALA A 48 -4.02 -0.81 10.61
N GLY A 49 -4.35 -0.25 9.44
CA GLY A 49 -4.11 -0.83 8.13
C GLY A 49 -2.63 -0.98 7.79
N GLU A 50 -1.79 -0.02 8.22
CA GLU A 50 -0.32 -0.11 8.14
C GLU A 50 0.26 -1.22 9.03
N LEU A 51 -0.44 -1.58 10.11
CA LEU A 51 -0.02 -2.65 11.02
C LEU A 51 -0.56 -4.02 10.58
N SER A 52 -1.84 -4.09 10.24
CA SER A 52 -2.55 -5.27 9.79
C SER A 52 -3.76 -4.88 8.93
N GLU A 53 -3.62 -5.10 7.63
CA GLU A 53 -4.69 -4.84 6.66
C GLU A 53 -5.89 -5.79 6.85
N ALA A 54 -5.62 -7.06 7.20
CA ALA A 54 -6.65 -8.09 7.32
C ALA A 54 -7.64 -7.81 8.45
N GLU A 55 -7.14 -7.42 9.63
CA GLU A 55 -8.00 -7.10 10.77
C GLU A 55 -8.78 -5.80 10.53
N THR A 56 -8.14 -4.81 9.91
CA THR A 56 -8.78 -3.54 9.57
C THR A 56 -9.93 -3.75 8.58
N LYS A 57 -9.73 -4.58 7.54
CA LYS A 57 -10.80 -4.95 6.60
C LYS A 57 -11.93 -5.74 7.28
N LYS A 58 -11.62 -6.60 8.25
CA LYS A 58 -12.64 -7.34 9.02
C LYS A 58 -13.52 -6.38 9.82
N LEU A 59 -12.92 -5.38 10.46
CA LEU A 59 -13.64 -4.36 11.23
C LEU A 59 -14.52 -3.48 10.33
N LEU A 60 -14.06 -3.19 9.11
CA LEU A 60 -14.78 -2.35 8.13
C LEU A 60 -16.02 -3.02 7.50
N LYS A 61 -16.32 -4.28 7.83
CA LYS A 61 -17.57 -4.93 7.41
C LYS A 61 -18.80 -4.36 8.14
N SER A 62 -18.60 -3.74 9.29
CA SER A 62 -19.64 -3.10 10.11
C SER A 62 -19.32 -1.63 10.35
N PRO A 63 -20.31 -0.79 10.68
CA PRO A 63 -20.08 0.59 11.09
C PRO A 63 -19.05 0.65 12.22
N VAL A 64 -18.03 1.49 12.07
CA VAL A 64 -16.90 1.52 13.02
C VAL A 64 -16.98 2.76 13.89
N SER A 65 -16.98 2.55 15.20
CA SER A 65 -16.89 3.64 16.17
C SER A 65 -15.44 4.11 16.36
N ARG A 66 -15.29 5.38 16.75
CA ARG A 66 -13.97 5.96 17.06
C ARG A 66 -13.23 5.19 18.16
N LYS A 67 -13.96 4.60 19.12
CA LYS A 67 -13.37 3.80 20.21
C LYS A 67 -12.78 2.50 19.67
N GLU A 68 -13.55 1.77 18.86
CA GLU A 68 -13.15 0.49 18.26
C GLU A 68 -11.91 0.66 17.38
N ALA A 69 -11.86 1.71 16.55
CA ALA A 69 -10.69 1.98 15.72
C ALA A 69 -9.42 2.27 16.55
N LYS A 70 -9.55 2.98 17.66
CA LYS A 70 -8.41 3.25 18.57
C LYS A 70 -7.97 1.99 19.32
N GLU A 71 -8.92 1.17 19.73
CA GLU A 71 -8.67 -0.10 20.41
C GLU A 71 -7.94 -1.08 19.50
N LEU A 72 -8.37 -1.20 18.25
CA LEU A 72 -7.69 -2.00 17.22
C LEU A 72 -6.21 -1.58 17.08
N VAL A 73 -5.94 -0.27 16.95
CA VAL A 73 -4.56 0.24 16.86
C VAL A 73 -3.75 -0.12 18.11
N LYS A 74 -4.34 0.00 19.31
CA LYS A 74 -3.65 -0.31 20.57
C LYS A 74 -3.30 -1.81 20.64
N ASN A 75 -4.25 -2.67 20.29
CA ASN A 75 -4.08 -4.12 20.28
C ASN A 75 -3.01 -4.54 19.27
N LEU A 76 -3.09 -4.04 18.03
CA LEU A 76 -2.10 -4.32 16.99
C LEU A 76 -0.70 -3.83 17.34
N LYS A 77 -0.58 -2.66 17.98
CA LYS A 77 0.71 -2.17 18.48
C LYS A 77 1.28 -3.04 19.60
N ALA A 78 0.44 -3.49 20.52
CA ALA A 78 0.85 -4.39 21.60
C ALA A 78 1.30 -5.74 21.03
N SER A 79 0.52 -6.35 20.15
CA SER A 79 0.86 -7.62 19.49
C SER A 79 2.13 -7.53 18.66
N LYS A 80 2.37 -6.42 17.96
CA LYS A 80 3.64 -6.21 17.22
C LYS A 80 4.85 -6.06 18.14
N LYS A 81 4.67 -5.48 19.33
CA LYS A 81 5.73 -5.37 20.34
C LYS A 81 6.06 -6.73 20.96
N GLU A 82 5.05 -7.54 21.25
CA GLU A 82 5.25 -8.91 21.76
C GLU A 82 5.87 -9.84 20.71
N ALA A 83 5.43 -9.75 19.45
CA ALA A 83 6.01 -10.52 18.35
C ALA A 83 7.50 -10.20 18.15
N LYS A 84 7.91 -8.94 18.35
CA LYS A 84 9.33 -8.54 18.29
C LYS A 84 10.13 -8.94 19.53
N SER A 85 9.47 -9.19 20.66
CA SER A 85 10.10 -9.61 21.91
C SER A 85 10.31 -11.13 22.01
N LYS A 86 9.59 -11.93 21.21
CA LYS A 86 9.72 -13.40 21.18
C LYS A 86 10.72 -13.91 20.13
N GLN A 87 11.40 -13.02 19.41
CA GLN A 87 12.34 -13.38 18.35
C GLN A 87 13.80 -13.12 18.76
N ALA A 88 14.09 -13.07 20.06
CA ALA A 88 15.42 -12.77 20.60
C ALA A 88 15.99 -13.85 21.54
N ASP A 89 15.36 -15.03 21.63
CA ASP A 89 15.83 -16.10 22.52
C ASP A 89 15.56 -17.49 21.92
N GLU A 90 16.29 -17.78 20.85
CA GLU A 90 16.79 -19.13 20.54
C GLU A 90 18.05 -18.95 19.67
N GLU A 91 19.19 -18.84 20.37
CA GLU A 91 20.52 -19.38 20.06
C GLU A 91 20.81 -19.86 18.62
N GLN A 92 21.89 -19.43 17.95
CA GLN A 92 23.25 -19.82 18.31
C GLN A 92 24.36 -18.98 17.59
N PRO A 93 25.61 -19.06 18.10
CA PRO A 93 26.69 -18.12 17.80
C PRO A 93 27.40 -18.40 16.47
N SER A 94 27.90 -17.33 15.85
CA SER A 94 28.95 -17.40 14.84
C SER A 94 30.26 -17.88 15.47
N PRO A 95 31.02 -18.74 14.78
CA PRO A 95 32.41 -18.38 14.57
C PRO A 95 32.85 -18.50 13.12
N GLU A 96 33.77 -17.58 12.82
CA GLU A 96 34.55 -17.33 11.63
C GLU A 96 35.22 -18.54 10.93
N HIS A 97 35.25 -18.42 9.60
CA HIS A 97 36.31 -18.80 8.66
C HIS A 97 36.90 -20.22 8.68
N GLN A 98 36.68 -20.96 7.58
CA GLN A 98 37.80 -21.57 6.85
C GLN A 98 37.49 -21.80 5.37
N GLU A 99 38.46 -21.37 4.58
CA GLU A 99 38.59 -21.25 3.14
C GLU A 99 39.04 -22.59 2.54
N VAL A 100 38.36 -23.10 1.49
CA VAL A 100 38.97 -24.01 0.50
C VAL A 100 38.35 -23.74 -0.87
N THR A 101 39.06 -22.94 -1.65
CA THR A 101 39.42 -23.12 -3.06
C THR A 101 38.70 -24.24 -3.82
N ASN A 102 38.00 -23.88 -4.90
CA ASN A 102 38.23 -24.51 -6.19
C ASN A 102 37.94 -23.50 -7.31
N GLU A 103 38.89 -23.45 -8.23
CA GLU A 103 39.08 -22.45 -9.25
C GLU A 103 38.53 -22.97 -10.59
N GLU A 104 37.88 -22.09 -11.35
CA GLU A 104 37.86 -22.00 -12.83
C GLU A 104 37.25 -23.12 -13.72
N PRO A 105 37.01 -22.87 -15.03
CA PRO A 105 36.20 -21.79 -15.65
C PRO A 105 35.28 -22.37 -16.76
N LEU A 106 34.50 -21.53 -17.45
CA LEU A 106 34.58 -21.32 -18.92
C LEU A 106 33.24 -20.79 -19.46
N ASN A 107 33.33 -19.64 -20.14
CA ASN A 107 32.35 -19.12 -21.08
C ASN A 107 31.99 -20.17 -22.15
N GLU A 108 30.73 -20.22 -22.56
CA GLU A 108 30.45 -20.37 -23.99
C GLU A 108 29.15 -19.68 -24.41
N VAL A 109 29.33 -18.64 -25.22
CA VAL A 109 28.33 -18.06 -26.10
C VAL A 109 27.98 -19.09 -27.16
N THR A 110 26.73 -19.49 -27.28
CA THR A 110 26.20 -20.06 -28.54
C THR A 110 24.88 -19.42 -28.91
N GLN A 111 25.05 -18.46 -29.81
CA GLN A 111 24.11 -17.99 -30.81
C GLN A 111 23.39 -19.15 -31.50
N THR A 112 22.06 -19.20 -31.48
CA THR A 112 21.29 -19.98 -32.46
C THR A 112 20.33 -19.06 -33.20
N LYS A 113 20.81 -18.63 -34.37
CA LYS A 113 20.06 -18.00 -35.45
C LYS A 113 19.15 -19.06 -36.09
N VAL A 114 17.84 -18.83 -36.08
CA VAL A 114 16.97 -19.28 -37.17
C VAL A 114 16.03 -18.13 -37.55
N LEU A 115 16.06 -17.78 -38.84
CA LEU A 115 15.27 -16.74 -39.47
C LEU A 115 13.77 -17.04 -39.40
N GLY A 116 12.95 -16.02 -39.16
CA GLY A 116 11.50 -16.11 -39.27
C GLY A 116 10.74 -14.83 -38.91
N VAL A 117 10.92 -13.76 -39.71
CA VAL A 117 9.90 -12.75 -40.08
C VAL A 117 9.16 -11.95 -38.96
N THR A 118 9.62 -10.69 -38.79
CA THR A 118 8.93 -9.44 -38.34
C THR A 118 8.10 -9.36 -37.05
N PRO A 119 8.37 -8.36 -36.17
CA PRO A 119 7.46 -7.95 -35.10
C PRO A 119 6.37 -7.00 -35.66
N THR A 120 5.09 -7.32 -35.45
CA THR A 120 4.01 -6.35 -35.65
C THR A 120 3.47 -5.93 -34.27
N PRO A 121 3.62 -4.66 -33.85
CA PRO A 121 2.84 -4.13 -32.76
C PRO A 121 1.40 -3.92 -33.28
N GLN A 122 0.43 -4.68 -32.78
CA GLN A 122 -0.98 -4.35 -32.97
C GLN A 122 -1.31 -3.10 -32.13
N ASN A 123 -0.95 -1.95 -32.69
CA ASN A 123 -1.57 -0.68 -32.38
C ASN A 123 -3.04 -0.79 -32.83
N ASN A 124 -3.94 -1.14 -31.91
CA ASN A 124 -5.38 -1.00 -32.12
C ASN A 124 -5.72 0.49 -32.16
N GLY A 125 -5.42 1.11 -33.30
CA GLY A 125 -5.86 2.44 -33.64
C GLY A 125 -7.38 2.46 -33.67
N ILE A 126 -7.97 3.05 -32.63
CA ILE A 126 -9.39 3.39 -32.60
C ILE A 126 -9.64 4.34 -33.78
N ARG A 127 -10.25 3.84 -34.85
CA ARG A 127 -10.83 4.68 -35.91
C ARG A 127 -12.16 5.22 -35.38
N ILE A 128 -12.14 6.42 -34.82
CA ILE A 128 -13.34 7.22 -34.59
C ILE A 128 -13.80 7.79 -35.93
N SER A 129 -14.86 7.21 -36.50
CA SER A 129 -15.62 7.82 -37.59
C SER A 129 -16.57 8.86 -36.99
N PHE A 130 -16.43 10.13 -37.37
CA PHE A 130 -17.44 11.15 -37.11
C PHE A 130 -18.45 11.13 -38.25
N GLU A 131 -19.64 10.59 -37.98
CA GLU A 131 -20.80 10.76 -38.84
C GLU A 131 -21.42 12.12 -38.48
N GLY A 132 -21.20 13.12 -39.33
CA GLY A 132 -21.76 14.45 -39.15
C GLY A 132 -23.23 14.45 -39.56
N GLU A 133 -24.13 14.46 -38.58
CA GLU A 133 -25.50 14.94 -38.82
C GLU A 133 -25.44 16.46 -39.06
N GLN A 134 -25.53 16.86 -40.31
CA GLN A 134 -25.95 18.21 -40.68
C GLN A 134 -27.45 18.32 -40.37
N GLY A 135 -27.77 19.01 -39.27
CA GLY A 135 -29.12 19.48 -39.00
C GLY A 135 -29.46 20.65 -39.92
N PHE A 136 -30.61 20.53 -40.58
CA PHE A 136 -31.27 21.53 -41.43
C PHE A 136 -31.65 22.81 -40.68
#